data_AF-A0A024UX99-F1
#
_entry.id   AF-A0A024UX99-F1
#
_cell.length_a   1.000
_cell.length_b   1.000
_cell.length_c   1.000
_cell.angle_alpha   90.00
_cell.angle_beta   90.00
_cell.angle_gamma   90.00
#
_symmetry.space_group_name_H-M   'P 1'
#
loop_
_entity.id
_entity.type
_entity.pdbx_description
1 polymer ?
#
loop_
_entity_poly.entity_id
_entity_poly.type
_entity_poly.pdbx_seq_one_letter_code
_entity_poly.pdbx_strand_id
1 'polypeptide(L)'
;MTEERTVLDKKILNSSVILQITSSDEDLHTYLHSFYHCDYRTFMEKTIKIAMRVKRDRYLGRHYRYFIRNTRVRAYKQFLEPFKNVTLKNMAFAFGVSEEFIENEISSFIANGKLNCKIDKVNGSIESNQPNERNTMYQNTIKKGDILLNRIQKLSRVIDM
;
A
#
# COMPACT_ATOMS: atom_id res chain seq x y z
N MET A 1 -8.06 3.51 0.01
CA MET A 1 -7.71 2.39 0.92
C MET A 1 -6.71 2.89 1.93
N THR A 2 -7.19 3.34 3.10
CA THR A 2 -6.37 3.79 4.25
C THR A 2 -6.53 2.87 5.46
N GLU A 3 -7.54 2.01 5.46
CA GLU A 3 -7.88 1.14 6.59
C GLU A 3 -7.36 -0.30 6.39
N GLU A 4 -7.24 -1.05 7.48
CA GLU A 4 -6.89 -2.47 7.49
C GLU A 4 -8.07 -3.35 7.07
N ARG A 5 -7.81 -4.63 6.72
CA ARG A 5 -8.84 -5.57 6.23
C ARG A 5 -10.01 -5.73 7.21
N THR A 6 -9.73 -5.78 8.51
CA THR A 6 -10.75 -5.91 9.58
C THR A 6 -11.70 -4.73 9.60
N VAL A 7 -11.20 -3.53 9.32
CA VAL A 7 -11.98 -2.29 9.28
C VAL A 7 -12.75 -2.19 7.96
N LEU A 8 -12.13 -2.60 6.84
CA LEU A 8 -12.79 -2.65 5.53
C LEU A 8 -13.99 -3.61 5.56
N ASP A 9 -13.84 -4.77 6.19
CA ASP A 9 -14.92 -5.75 6.32
C ASP A 9 -16.11 -5.17 7.10
N LYS A 10 -15.84 -4.66 8.30
CA LYS A 10 -16.88 -4.11 9.17
C LYS A 10 -17.57 -2.87 8.60
N LYS A 11 -16.81 -1.93 8.03
CA LYS A 11 -17.34 -0.62 7.61
C LYS A 11 -17.89 -0.61 6.19
N ILE A 12 -17.36 -1.45 5.31
CA ILE A 12 -17.66 -1.39 3.87
C ILE A 12 -18.40 -2.65 3.42
N LEU A 13 -17.83 -3.84 3.65
CA LEU A 13 -18.43 -5.08 3.15
C LEU A 13 -19.71 -5.47 3.90
N ASN A 14 -19.76 -5.26 5.22
CA ASN A 14 -20.92 -5.60 6.05
C ASN A 14 -21.91 -4.44 6.23
N SER A 15 -21.66 -3.29 5.59
CA SER A 15 -22.55 -2.13 5.69
C SER A 15 -23.66 -2.22 4.64
N SER A 16 -24.90 -2.38 5.11
CA SER A 16 -26.09 -2.52 4.25
C SER A 16 -26.27 -1.36 3.26
N VAL A 17 -25.96 -0.14 3.69
CA VAL A 17 -26.05 1.08 2.87
C VAL A 17 -25.07 1.03 1.70
N ILE A 18 -23.84 0.59 1.98
CA ILE A 18 -22.78 0.55 0.96
C ILE A 18 -23.02 -0.61 0.02
N LEU A 19 -23.48 -1.75 0.51
CA LEU A 19 -23.82 -2.91 -0.32
C LEU A 19 -24.88 -2.54 -1.37
N GLN A 20 -25.97 -1.86 -1.01
CA GLN A 20 -27.01 -1.45 -1.96
C GLN A 20 -26.47 -0.61 -3.13
N ILE A 21 -25.56 0.31 -2.84
CA ILE A 21 -24.95 1.19 -3.87
C ILE A 21 -23.90 0.41 -4.67
N THR A 22 -23.11 -0.42 -4.00
CA THR A 22 -22.02 -1.20 -4.61
C THR A 22 -22.56 -2.31 -5.51
N SER A 23 -23.74 -2.86 -5.22
CA SER A 23 -24.46 -3.78 -6.11
C SER A 23 -24.79 -3.15 -7.46
N SER A 24 -24.91 -1.82 -7.53
CA SER A 24 -25.18 -1.10 -8.78
C SER A 24 -23.91 -0.87 -9.62
N ASP A 25 -22.72 -0.91 -9.02
CA ASP A 25 -21.43 -0.72 -9.70
C ASP A 25 -20.55 -1.96 -9.54
N GLU A 26 -20.72 -2.91 -10.46
CA GLU A 26 -20.04 -4.20 -10.47
C GLU A 26 -18.50 -4.04 -10.42
N ASP A 27 -17.92 -3.06 -11.12
CA ASP A 27 -16.46 -2.87 -11.14
C ASP A 27 -15.91 -2.48 -9.76
N LEU A 28 -16.62 -1.66 -9.00
CA LEU A 28 -16.23 -1.26 -7.65
C LEU A 28 -16.43 -2.41 -6.66
N HIS A 29 -17.54 -3.15 -6.79
CA HIS A 29 -17.82 -4.33 -5.99
C HIS A 29 -16.70 -5.37 -6.13
N THR A 30 -16.40 -5.77 -7.39
CA THR A 30 -15.37 -6.77 -7.66
C THR A 30 -14.00 -6.31 -7.18
N TYR A 31 -13.68 -5.02 -7.29
CA TYR A 31 -12.40 -4.49 -6.80
C TYR A 31 -12.25 -4.61 -5.28
N LEU A 32 -13.27 -4.24 -4.51
CA LEU A 32 -13.23 -4.36 -3.05
C LEU A 32 -13.23 -5.82 -2.60
N HIS A 33 -14.06 -6.65 -3.24
CA HIS A 33 -14.17 -8.07 -2.96
C HIS A 33 -12.86 -8.82 -3.27
N SER A 34 -12.27 -8.59 -4.45
CA SER A 34 -10.99 -9.22 -4.83
C SER A 34 -9.84 -8.84 -3.89
N PHE A 35 -9.75 -7.58 -3.45
CA PHE A 35 -8.76 -7.17 -2.45
C PHE A 35 -8.96 -7.88 -1.11
N TYR A 36 -10.21 -8.01 -0.66
CA TYR A 36 -10.53 -8.68 0.59
C TYR A 36 -10.27 -10.18 0.55
N HIS A 37 -10.60 -10.86 -0.55
CA HIS A 37 -10.39 -12.31 -0.71
C HIS A 37 -8.99 -12.69 -1.19
N CYS A 38 -8.06 -11.74 -1.30
CA CYS A 38 -6.69 -11.96 -1.79
C CYS A 38 -6.62 -12.48 -3.25
N ASP A 39 -7.61 -12.15 -4.08
CA ASP A 39 -7.56 -12.43 -5.52
C ASP A 39 -6.86 -11.29 -6.25
N TYR A 40 -5.52 -11.35 -6.25
CA TYR A 40 -4.68 -10.25 -6.72
C TYR A 40 -4.71 -10.02 -8.23
N ARG A 41 -5.03 -11.05 -9.02
CA ARG A 41 -5.12 -10.96 -10.48
C ARG A 41 -6.31 -10.10 -10.88
N THR A 42 -7.50 -10.48 -10.42
CA THR A 42 -8.74 -9.72 -10.65
C THR A 42 -8.64 -8.31 -10.06
N PHE A 43 -7.99 -8.18 -8.90
CA PHE A 43 -7.73 -6.87 -8.29
C PHE A 43 -6.91 -5.96 -9.21
N MET A 44 -5.82 -6.44 -9.82
CA MET A 44 -4.99 -5.64 -10.72
C MET A 44 -5.75 -5.19 -11.97
N GLU A 45 -6.57 -6.07 -12.56
CA GLU A 45 -7.42 -5.75 -13.70
C GLU A 45 -8.44 -4.65 -13.37
N LYS A 46 -9.16 -4.81 -12.25
CA LYS A 46 -10.17 -3.82 -11.80
C LYS A 46 -9.52 -2.52 -11.32
N THR A 47 -8.29 -2.57 -10.81
CA THR A 47 -7.51 -1.38 -10.43
C THR A 47 -7.35 -0.43 -11.61
N ILE A 48 -7.09 -0.95 -12.82
CA ILE A 48 -6.91 -0.13 -14.03
C ILE A 48 -8.20 0.63 -14.36
N LYS A 49 -9.35 -0.05 -14.32
CA LYS A 49 -10.65 0.57 -14.58
C LYS A 49 -10.97 1.69 -13.58
N ILE A 50 -10.76 1.42 -12.28
CA ILE A 50 -11.00 2.41 -11.23
C ILE A 50 -10.01 3.57 -11.32
N ALA A 51 -8.74 3.29 -11.61
CA ALA A 51 -7.73 4.32 -11.81
C ALA A 51 -8.12 5.31 -12.93
N MET A 52 -8.71 4.83 -14.01
CA MET A 52 -9.20 5.67 -15.10
C MET A 52 -10.39 6.54 -14.68
N ARG A 53 -11.30 6.00 -13.86
CA ARG A 53 -12.40 6.79 -13.25
C ARG A 53 -11.85 7.88 -12.33
N VAL A 54 -10.92 7.53 -11.44
CA VAL A 54 -10.26 8.47 -10.52
C VAL A 54 -9.51 9.57 -11.28
N LYS A 55 -8.87 9.24 -12.41
CA LYS A 55 -8.18 10.23 -13.25
C LYS A 55 -9.13 11.26 -13.87
N ARG A 56 -10.37 10.87 -14.20
CA ARG A 56 -11.41 11.75 -14.77
C ARG A 56 -12.14 12.57 -13.71
N ASP A 57 -12.01 12.21 -12.44
CA ASP A 57 -12.63 12.92 -11.34
C ASP A 57 -12.03 14.32 -11.16
N ARG A 58 -12.89 15.32 -10.92
CA ARG A 58 -12.49 16.73 -10.77
C ARG A 58 -11.57 16.97 -9.58
N TYR A 59 -11.77 16.26 -8.48
CA TYR A 59 -11.05 16.44 -7.23
C TYR A 59 -9.90 15.44 -7.09
N LEU A 60 -10.17 14.16 -7.40
CA LEU A 60 -9.18 13.10 -7.23
C LEU A 60 -8.22 12.98 -8.42
N GLY A 61 -8.55 13.54 -9.58
CA GLY A 61 -7.75 13.42 -10.80
C GLY A 61 -6.31 13.91 -10.64
N ARG A 62 -6.07 14.98 -9.87
CA ARG A 62 -4.72 15.49 -9.59
C ARG A 62 -3.87 14.50 -8.78
N HIS A 63 -4.50 13.63 -7.99
CA HIS A 63 -3.86 12.69 -7.09
C HIS A 63 -3.94 11.24 -7.59
N TYR A 64 -4.35 11.01 -8.84
CA TYR A 64 -4.57 9.65 -9.37
C TYR A 64 -3.30 8.76 -9.29
N ARG A 65 -2.11 9.32 -9.53
CA ARG A 65 -0.83 8.57 -9.42
C ARG A 65 -0.58 8.11 -8.00
N TYR A 66 -0.86 8.97 -7.02
CA TYR A 66 -0.73 8.64 -5.61
C TYR A 66 -1.70 7.53 -5.23
N PHE A 67 -2.95 7.61 -5.70
CA PHE A 67 -3.95 6.57 -5.48
C PHE A 67 -3.47 5.19 -5.96
N ILE A 68 -3.06 5.08 -7.22
CA ILE A 68 -2.58 3.81 -7.81
C ILE A 68 -1.36 3.28 -7.05
N ARG A 69 -0.39 4.15 -6.77
CA ARG A 69 0.84 3.75 -6.08
C ARG A 69 0.54 3.19 -4.70
N ASN A 70 -0.35 3.84 -3.96
CA ASN A 70 -0.68 3.45 -2.60
C ASN A 70 -1.55 2.17 -2.55
N THR A 71 -2.45 1.95 -3.52
CA THR A 71 -3.23 0.71 -3.60
C THR A 71 -2.35 -0.49 -3.93
N ARG A 72 -1.38 -0.34 -4.86
CA ARG A 72 -0.40 -1.40 -5.17
C ARG A 72 0.48 -1.76 -3.98
N VAL A 73 1.07 -0.77 -3.30
CA VAL A 73 1.88 -0.99 -2.08
C VAL A 73 1.11 -1.81 -1.04
N ARG A 74 -0.19 -1.54 -0.87
CA ARG A 74 -1.02 -2.28 0.06
C ARG A 74 -1.25 -3.73 -0.33
N ALA A 75 -1.58 -3.97 -1.60
CA ALA A 75 -1.75 -5.33 -2.10
C ALA A 75 -0.45 -6.14 -1.95
N TYR A 76 0.70 -5.53 -2.24
CA TYR A 76 2.00 -6.18 -2.04
C TYR A 76 2.32 -6.43 -0.58
N LYS A 77 2.04 -5.47 0.32
CA LYS A 77 2.23 -5.67 1.75
C LYS A 77 1.35 -6.82 2.27
N GLN A 78 0.07 -6.85 1.88
CA GLN A 78 -0.86 -7.91 2.26
C GLN A 78 -0.42 -9.28 1.74
N PHE A 79 0.10 -9.35 0.51
CA PHE A 79 0.62 -10.59 -0.04
C PHE A 79 1.88 -11.07 0.69
N LEU A 80 2.80 -10.17 1.04
CA LEU A 80 4.08 -10.49 1.69
C LEU A 80 3.98 -10.72 3.21
N GLU A 81 2.93 -10.22 3.85
CA GLU A 81 2.73 -10.31 5.30
C GLU A 81 2.75 -11.74 5.87
N PRO A 82 2.07 -12.74 5.28
CA PRO A 82 2.09 -14.12 5.79
C PRO A 82 3.38 -14.89 5.46
N PHE A 83 4.27 -14.36 4.60
CA PHE A 83 5.44 -15.11 4.13
C PHE A 83 6.75 -14.46 4.57
N LYS A 84 7.66 -15.28 5.11
CA LYS A 84 9.04 -14.85 5.36
C LYS A 84 9.86 -14.78 4.07
N ASN A 85 9.66 -15.71 3.15
CA ASN A 85 10.34 -15.77 1.87
C ASN A 85 9.34 -16.17 0.78
N VAL A 86 9.39 -15.50 -0.38
CA VAL A 86 8.54 -15.79 -1.55
C VAL A 86 9.34 -15.69 -2.83
N THR A 87 9.13 -16.59 -3.79
CA THR A 87 9.77 -16.46 -5.11
C THR A 87 9.10 -15.38 -5.95
N LEU A 88 9.90 -14.63 -6.72
CA LEU A 88 9.42 -13.59 -7.65
C LEU A 88 8.40 -14.16 -8.63
N LYS A 89 8.65 -15.37 -9.13
CA LYS A 89 7.74 -16.11 -10.03
C LYS A 89 6.35 -16.35 -9.44
N ASN A 90 6.27 -16.78 -8.18
CA ASN A 90 4.98 -17.02 -7.51
C ASN A 90 4.21 -15.72 -7.31
N MET A 91 4.91 -14.65 -6.94
CA MET A 91 4.31 -13.33 -6.80
C MET A 91 3.81 -12.81 -8.15
N ALA A 92 4.64 -12.86 -9.19
CA ALA A 92 4.27 -12.49 -10.55
C ALA A 92 3.03 -13.26 -11.04
N PHE A 93 2.99 -14.57 -10.82
CA PHE A 93 1.85 -15.40 -11.17
C PHE A 93 0.55 -15.01 -10.43
N ALA A 94 0.64 -14.77 -9.12
CA ALA A 94 -0.50 -14.37 -8.30
C ALA A 94 -1.10 -13.02 -8.74
N PHE A 95 -0.24 -12.07 -9.09
CA PHE A 95 -0.64 -10.74 -9.55
C PHE A 95 -0.96 -10.67 -11.06
N GLY A 96 -0.64 -11.72 -11.84
CA GLY A 96 -0.90 -11.77 -13.29
C GLY A 96 0.00 -10.83 -14.10
N VAL A 97 1.23 -10.61 -13.67
CA VAL A 97 2.19 -9.69 -14.30
C VAL A 97 3.54 -10.39 -14.52
N SER A 98 4.46 -9.76 -15.25
CA SER A 98 5.81 -10.30 -15.46
C SER A 98 6.69 -10.17 -14.21
N GLU A 99 7.67 -11.06 -14.09
CA GLU A 99 8.66 -11.03 -13.01
C GLU A 99 9.46 -9.71 -13.00
N GLU A 100 9.87 -9.25 -14.18
CA GLU A 100 10.57 -7.97 -14.34
C GLU A 100 9.74 -6.77 -13.86
N PHE A 101 8.42 -6.80 -14.08
CA PHE A 101 7.54 -5.73 -13.63
C PHE A 101 7.48 -5.70 -12.10
N ILE A 102 7.33 -6.86 -11.46
CA ILE A 102 7.31 -6.98 -9.99
C ILE A 102 8.66 -6.57 -9.38
N GLU A 103 9.78 -7.01 -9.95
CA GLU A 103 11.12 -6.64 -9.49
C GLU A 103 11.28 -5.11 -9.47
N ASN A 104 10.93 -4.44 -10.58
CA ASN A 104 11.03 -2.99 -10.71
C ASN A 104 10.12 -2.23 -9.73
N GLU A 105 8.87 -2.67 -9.57
CA GLU A 105 7.94 -2.02 -8.63
C GLU A 105 8.36 -2.19 -7.18
N ILE A 106 8.70 -3.42 -6.76
CA ILE A 106 9.10 -3.69 -5.38
C ILE A 106 10.41 -2.97 -5.07
N SER A 107 11.38 -2.97 -5.98
CA SER A 107 12.63 -2.22 -5.83
C SER A 107 12.36 -0.72 -5.57
N SER A 108 11.47 -0.11 -6.36
CA SER A 108 11.05 1.28 -6.13
C SER A 108 10.39 1.48 -4.76
N PHE A 109 9.56 0.55 -4.31
CA PHE A 109 8.89 0.67 -3.00
C PHE A 109 9.81 0.46 -1.80
N ILE A 110 10.79 -0.44 -1.92
CA ILE A 110 11.85 -0.63 -0.93
C ILE A 110 12.69 0.66 -0.83
N ALA A 111 13.12 1.22 -1.96
CA ALA A 111 13.91 2.45 -2.00
C ALA A 111 13.17 3.64 -1.36
N ASN A 112 11.84 3.68 -1.46
CA ASN A 112 11.00 4.71 -0.84
C ASN A 112 10.58 4.38 0.61
N GLY A 113 11.07 3.29 1.20
CA GLY A 113 10.76 2.86 2.56
C GLY A 113 9.28 2.51 2.78
N LYS A 114 8.57 2.10 1.71
CA LYS A 114 7.14 1.74 1.76
C LYS A 114 6.91 0.25 2.00
N LEU A 115 7.89 -0.59 1.66
CA LEU A 115 7.88 -2.03 1.91
C LEU A 115 9.17 -2.41 2.65
N ASN A 116 9.03 -3.20 3.72
CA ASN A 116 10.14 -3.70 4.51
C ASN A 116 10.50 -5.11 4.06
N CYS A 117 11.01 -5.23 2.84
CA CYS A 117 11.47 -6.48 2.27
C CYS A 117 12.82 -6.28 1.55
N LYS A 118 13.49 -7.38 1.26
CA LYS A 118 14.74 -7.44 0.50
C LYS A 118 14.54 -8.37 -0.68
N ILE A 119 15.07 -7.99 -1.84
CA ILE A 119 15.08 -8.84 -3.04
C ILE A 119 16.44 -9.51 -3.14
N ASP A 120 16.44 -10.83 -3.25
CA ASP A 120 17.58 -11.64 -3.65
C ASP A 120 17.41 -12.02 -5.12
N LYS A 121 18.19 -11.36 -5.98
CA LYS A 121 18.13 -11.57 -7.43
C LYS A 121 18.79 -12.88 -7.87
N VAL A 122 19.74 -13.40 -7.10
CA VAL A 122 20.45 -14.64 -7.45
C VAL A 122 19.53 -15.83 -7.26
N ASN A 123 18.82 -15.85 -6.13
CA ASN A 123 17.85 -16.91 -5.81
C ASN A 123 16.44 -16.62 -6.36
N GLY A 124 16.21 -15.41 -6.90
CA GLY A 124 14.92 -14.99 -7.43
C GLY A 124 13.83 -14.92 -6.37
N SER A 125 14.17 -14.51 -5.14
CA SER A 125 13.29 -14.53 -3.99
C SER A 125 13.21 -13.19 -3.25
N ILE A 126 12.12 -12.99 -2.53
CA ILE A 126 11.82 -11.80 -1.75
C ILE A 126 11.73 -12.23 -0.29
N GLU A 127 12.64 -11.71 0.53
CA GLU A 127 12.63 -11.91 1.97
C GLU A 127 11.92 -10.74 2.66
N SER A 128 10.87 -11.04 3.41
CA SER A 128 10.13 -10.06 4.21
C SER A 128 10.79 -9.90 5.57
N ASN A 129 11.16 -8.67 5.92
CA ASN A 129 11.72 -8.37 7.24
C ASN A 129 10.60 -7.76 8.09
N GLN A 130 9.98 -8.57 8.95
CA GLN A 130 8.97 -8.08 9.89
C GLN A 130 9.67 -7.15 10.91
N PRO A 131 9.42 -5.83 10.88
CA PRO A 131 10.06 -4.94 11.80
C PRO A 131 9.51 -5.16 13.21
N ASN A 132 10.39 -5.26 14.20
CA ASN A 132 9.97 -5.23 15.60
C ASN A 132 9.23 -3.91 15.88
N GLU A 133 7.99 -4.01 16.39
CA GLU A 133 7.16 -2.84 16.69
C GLU A 133 7.87 -1.86 17.61
N ARG A 134 8.58 -2.36 18.63
CA ARG A 134 9.38 -1.53 19.55
C ARG A 134 10.45 -0.71 18.85
N ASN A 135 11.20 -1.31 17.92
CA ASN A 135 12.21 -0.59 17.15
C ASN A 135 11.58 0.47 16.24
N THR A 136 10.42 0.14 15.64
CA THR A 136 9.66 1.09 14.81
C THR A 136 9.18 2.28 15.63
N MET A 137 8.63 2.04 16.82
CA MET A 137 8.19 3.09 17.74
C MET A 137 9.36 3.95 18.21
N TYR A 138 10.48 3.33 18.59
CA TYR A 138 11.70 4.04 18.99
C TYR A 138 12.21 4.99 17.90
N GLN A 139 12.36 4.49 16.67
CA GLN A 139 12.78 5.29 15.51
C GLN A 139 11.81 6.43 15.20
N ASN A 140 10.51 6.20 15.32
CA ASN A 140 9.49 7.23 15.11
C ASN A 140 9.55 8.32 16.19
N THR A 141 9.78 7.95 17.45
CA THR A 141 9.90 8.90 18.56
C THR A 141 11.11 9.81 18.39
N ILE A 142 12.28 9.25 18.01
CA ILE A 142 13.48 10.05 17.73
C ILE A 142 13.20 11.04 16.59
N LYS A 143 12.68 10.57 15.45
CA LYS A 143 12.40 11.44 14.30
C LYS A 143 11.46 12.60 14.65
N LYS A 144 10.39 12.32 15.42
CA LYS A 144 9.45 13.35 15.86
C LYS A 144 10.10 14.31 16.87
N GLY A 145 10.92 13.79 17.76
CA GLY A 145 11.72 14.56 18.72
C GLY A 145 12.64 15.55 18.02
N ASP A 146 13.39 15.09 17.02
CA ASP A 146 14.31 15.95 16.25
C ASP A 146 13.57 17.08 15.53
N ILE A 147 12.40 16.80 14.94
CA ILE A 147 11.59 17.83 14.28
C ILE A 147 11.14 18.89 15.30
N LEU A 148 10.69 18.47 16.47
CA LEU A 148 10.25 19.37 17.52
C LEU A 148 11.41 20.23 18.03
N LEU A 149 12.55 19.61 18.33
CA LEU A 149 13.73 20.27 18.85
C LEU A 149 14.26 21.32 17.86
N ASN A 150 14.31 20.98 16.57
CA ASN A 150 14.67 21.92 15.51
C ASN A 150 13.70 23.11 15.43
N ARG A 151 12.39 22.91 15.63
CA ARG A 151 11.40 24.00 15.65
C ARG A 151 11.59 24.90 16.86
N ILE A 152 11.79 24.32 18.05
CA ILE A 152 12.02 25.09 19.28
C ILE A 152 13.30 25.92 19.17
N GLN A 153 14.40 25.33 18.67
CA GLN A 153 15.65 26.06 18.46
C GLN A 153 15.49 27.23 17.49
N LYS A 154 14.74 27.06 16.40
CA LYS A 154 14.44 28.16 15.46
C LYS A 154 13.61 29.26 16.11
N LEU A 155 12.63 28.90 16.93
CA LEU A 155 11.78 29.86 17.65
C LEU A 155 12.56 30.64 18.71
N SER A 156 13.40 29.99 19.52
CA SER A 156 14.24 30.66 20.52
C SER A 156 15.10 31.75 19.89
N ARG A 157 15.80 31.44 18.79
CA ARG A 157 16.64 32.41 18.08
C ARG A 157 15.90 33.63 17.53
N VAL A 158 14.59 33.53 17.30
CA VAL A 158 13.76 34.64 16.83
C VAL A 158 13.24 35.47 18.01
N ILE A 159 13.06 34.87 19.19
CA ILE A 159 12.60 35.55 20.42
C ILE A 159 13.76 36.24 21.14
N ASP A 160 14.96 35.68 21.08
CA ASP A 160 16.18 36.24 21.68
C ASP A 160 16.78 37.42 20.87
N MET A 161 16.13 37.83 19.76
CA MET A 161 16.52 38.92 18.86
C MET A 161 15.55 40.09 18.99
#